data_AF-A0A0R1JW18-F1
#
_entry.id   AF-A0A0R1JW18-F1
#
_cell.length_a   1.000
_cell.length_b   1.000
_cell.length_c   1.000
_cell.angle_alpha   90.00
_cell.angle_beta   90.00
_cell.angle_gamma   90.00
#
_symmetry.space_group_name_H-M   'P 1'
#
loop_
_entity.id
_entity.type
_entity.pdbx_description
1 polymer ?
#
loop_
_entity_poly.entity_id
_entity_poly.type
_entity_poly.pdbx_seq_one_letter_code
_entity_poly.pdbx_strand_id
1 'polypeptide(L)' 'MDNSITIITRHDARNVVQKQARLDGIVYDISDISPDDSNDAIRYDYLTLVKTTKGA' A
#
# COMPACT_ATOMS: atom_id res chain seq x y z
N MET A 1 -17.92 4.85 -6.13
CA MET A 1 -16.87 4.66 -7.14
C MET A 1 -15.57 4.62 -6.37
N ASP A 2 -15.03 3.42 -6.21
CA ASP A 2 -13.90 3.15 -5.32
C ASP A 2 -12.63 3.75 -5.92
N ASN A 3 -12.20 4.90 -5.39
CA ASN A 3 -10.94 5.56 -5.72
C ASN A 3 -9.76 4.85 -5.05
N SER A 4 -9.72 3.52 -5.14
CA SER A 4 -8.63 2.71 -4.64
C SER A 4 -7.71 2.30 -5.80
N ILE A 5 -6.41 2.28 -5.52
CA ILE A 5 -5.39 1.73 -6.41
C ILE A 5 -4.62 0.67 -5.64
N THR A 6 -4.30 -0.44 -6.29
CA THR A 6 -3.42 -1.46 -5.70
C THR A 6 -2.04 -1.31 -6.30
N ILE A 7 -1.02 -1.24 -5.44
CA ILE A 7 0.39 -1.27 -5.84
C ILE A 7 1.05 -2.54 -5.34
N ILE A 8 2.12 -2.94 -6.02
CA ILE A 8 2.95 -4.08 -5.66
C ILE A 8 4.32 -3.56 -5.25
N THR A 9 4.79 -3.95 -4.08
CA THR A 9 6.10 -3.58 -3.56
C THR A 9 6.88 -4.83 -3.21
N ARG A 10 8.22 -4.75 -3.14
CA ARG A 10 8.98 -5.87 -2.56
C ARG A 10 8.57 -6.04 -1.09
N HIS A 11 8.48 -7.28 -0.65
CA HIS A 11 8.11 -7.59 0.73
C HIS A 11 9.04 -6.86 1.71
N ASP A 12 8.42 -6.13 2.63
CA ASP A 12 9.11 -5.43 3.69
C ASP A 12 8.27 -5.53 4.97
N ALA A 13 8.84 -6.13 6.02
CA ALA A 13 8.15 -6.28 7.30
C ALA A 13 7.66 -4.95 7.91
N ARG A 14 8.20 -3.81 7.46
CA ARG A 14 7.74 -2.48 7.90
C ARG A 14 6.43 -2.06 7.25
N ASN A 15 6.04 -2.66 6.11
CA ASN A 15 4.81 -2.30 5.41
C ASN A 15 3.59 -2.46 6.33
N VAL A 16 3.55 -3.50 7.18
CA VAL A 16 2.45 -3.76 8.12
C VAL A 16 2.13 -2.61 9.09
N VAL A 17 3.09 -1.73 9.35
CA VAL A 17 2.90 -0.55 10.22
C VAL A 17 2.79 0.76 9.46
N GLN A 18 3.05 0.76 8.14
CA GLN A 18 2.91 1.96 7.32
C GLN A 18 1.45 2.37 7.20
N LYS A 19 1.22 3.68 7.17
CA LYS A 19 -0.13 4.27 7.10
C LYS A 19 -0.38 5.02 5.81
N GLN A 20 0.68 5.49 5.15
CA GLN A 20 0.57 6.35 3.98
C GLN A 20 1.64 6.00 2.96
N ALA A 21 1.30 6.20 1.69
CA ALA A 21 2.22 6.14 0.57
C ALA A 21 2.15 7.45 -0.21
N ARG A 22 3.27 7.82 -0.84
CA ARG A 22 3.34 9.00 -1.71
C ARG A 22 3.72 8.58 -3.12
N LEU A 23 2.83 8.85 -4.08
CA LEU A 23 3.02 8.56 -5.50
C LEU A 23 2.84 9.86 -6.27
N ASP A 24 3.82 10.23 -7.10
CA ASP A 24 3.81 11.45 -7.92
C ASP A 24 3.42 12.73 -7.14
N GLY A 25 3.90 12.82 -5.89
CA GLY A 25 3.62 13.95 -5.02
C GLY A 25 2.29 13.89 -4.27
N ILE A 26 1.36 13.01 -4.65
CA ILE A 26 0.05 12.80 -4.02
C ILE A 26 0.18 11.83 -2.86
N VAL A 27 -0.45 12.15 -1.73
CA VAL A 27 -0.50 11.29 -0.54
C VAL A 27 -1.76 10.43 -0.59
N TYR A 28 -1.57 9.15 -0.31
CA TYR A 28 -2.61 8.15 -0.19
C TYR A 28 -2.52 7.50 1.18
N ASP A 29 -3.67 7.14 1.73
CA ASP A 29 -3.76 6.28 2.91
C ASP A 29 -3.72 4.82 2.48
N ILE A 30 -2.95 4.00 3.20
CA ILE A 30 -2.92 2.56 2.99
C ILE A 30 -4.14 1.98 3.71
N SER A 31 -5.12 1.50 2.94
CA SER A 31 -6.37 0.96 3.49
C SER A 31 -6.29 -0.54 3.79
N ASP A 32 -5.43 -1.27 3.06
CA ASP A 32 -5.23 -2.69 3.25
C ASP A 32 -3.82 -3.13 2.82
N ILE A 33 -3.34 -4.20 3.45
CA ILE A 33 -2.01 -4.79 3.22
C ILE A 33 -2.19 -6.29 3.13
N SER A 34 -1.86 -6.87 1.98
CA SER A 34 -1.75 -8.31 1.79
C SER A 34 -0.28 -8.66 1.62
N PRO A 35 0.41 -9.05 2.72
CA PRO A 35 1.78 -9.49 2.63
C PRO A 35 1.85 -10.87 1.97
N ASP A 36 2.87 -11.07 1.13
CA ASP A 36 3.18 -12.38 0.59
C ASP A 36 4.05 -13.17 1.58
N ASP A 37 3.39 -14.06 2.31
CA ASP A 37 4.01 -14.96 3.29
C ASP A 37 4.51 -16.28 2.65
N SER A 38 4.60 -16.37 1.31
CA SER A 38 5.18 -17.53 0.63
C SER A 38 6.66 -17.70 0.94
N ASN A 39 7.15 -18.94 0.85
CA ASN A 39 8.54 -19.27 1.21
C ASN A 39 9.54 -19.03 0.06
N ASP A 40 9.16 -18.22 -0.93
CA ASP A 40 9.99 -17.94 -2.08
C ASP A 40 11.09 -16.91 -1.75
N ALA A 41 12.20 -16.99 -2.49
CA ALA A 41 13.37 -16.12 -2.31
C ALA A 41 13.09 -14.65 -2.68
N ILE A 42 12.03 -14.38 -3.44
CA ILE A 42 11.56 -13.05 -3.82
C ILE A 42 10.08 -12.97 -3.46
N ARG A 43 9.72 -12.05 -2.57
CA ARG A 43 8.35 -11.85 -2.08
C ARG A 43 7.87 -10.44 -2.37
N TYR A 44 6.55 -10.28 -2.51
CA TYR A 44 5.93 -8.99 -2.82
C TYR A 44 4.71 -8.68 -1.96
N ASP A 45 4.59 -7.46 -1.45
CA ASP A 45 3.39 -7.02 -0.73
C ASP A 45 2.46 -6.25 -1.64
N TYR A 46 1.17 -6.54 -1.53
CA TYR A 46 0.11 -5.78 -2.19
C TYR A 46 -0.43 -4.73 -1.21
N LEU A 47 -0.37 -3.47 -1.60
CA LEU A 47 -0.89 -2.36 -0.81
C LEU A 47 -2.07 -1.74 -1.55
N THR A 48 -3.23 -1.70 -0.90
CA THR A 48 -4.39 -0.97 -1.41
C THR A 48 -4.36 0.44 -0.85
N LEU A 49 -4.35 1.42 -1.75
CA LEU A 49 -4.23 2.83 -1.43
C LEU A 49 -5.52 3.55 -1.76
N VAL A 50 -5.95 4.45 -0.87
CA VAL A 50 -7.09 5.34 -1.08
C VAL A 50 -6.59 6.78 -1.03
N LYS A 51 -7.03 7.60 -1.99
CA LYS A 51 -6.59 9.00 -2.05
C LYS A 51 -7.04 9.75 -0.79
N THR A 52 -6.10 10.40 -0.10
CA THR A 52 -6.45 11.24 1.05
C THR A 52 -7.19 12.49 0.56
N THR A 53 -8.51 12.49 0.60
CA THR A 53 -9.29 13.73 0.55
C THR A 53 -9.23 14.37 1.94
N LYS A 54 -8.35 15.36 2.12
CA LYS A 54 -8.53 16.29 3.23
C LYS A 54 -9.93 16.88 3.08
N GLY A 55 -10.81 16.63 4.06
CA GLY A 55 -12.09 17.31 4.14
C GLY A 55 -11.84 18.83 4.02
N ALA A 56 -12.60 19.45 3.12
CA ALA A 56 -12.63 20.90 2.95
C ALA A 56 -13.05 21.59 4.26
#